data_AF-A9B206-F1
#
_entry.id   AF-A9B206-F1
#
_cell.length_a   1.000
_cell.length_b   1.000
_cell.length_c   1.000
_cell.angle_alpha   90.00
_cell.angle_beta   90.00
_cell.angle_gamma   90.00
#
_symmetry.space_group_name_H-M   'P 1'
#
loop_
_entity.id
_entity.type
_entity.pdbx_description
1 polymer ?
#
loop_
_entity_poly.entity_id
_entity_poly.type
_entity_poly.pdbx_seq_one_letter_code
_entity_poly.pdbx_strand_id
1 'polypeptide(L)'
;MQTLLWWIYWPLSWLLIVASAWYLPNRWRNSVGWSILGFGGALSLYLAIDLDPWQRLLTSTAGLILLLKAVVLLQIPRQELQRYSHVGLGLFMTIWPGMNPAPFRQRRQIQRDLGPTIIQGWVGVMAGSCGLILSAYLLPWLGQAWASWAAILSILGIVHFGLAYWLNAGLWYWGWPVAALFRQPLQSRSLRDFWSVRWNIAFVEMNKQLFLRRLGRYGPSTLVIGIFLLSGIFHELGLSYPAQAGWGQAMAYFGLHAGLMWLERTFNLAQRWPQWILSCWTWLAILGPLSWLFHQQFRQALIVPALHWA
;
A
#
# COMPACT_ATOMS: atom_id res chain seq x y z
N MET A 1 15.43 1.75 -25.62
CA MET A 1 14.29 2.56 -26.11
C MET A 1 13.10 2.53 -25.15
N GLN A 2 12.59 1.35 -24.74
CA GLN A 2 11.46 1.23 -23.80
C GLN A 2 11.67 1.95 -22.46
N THR A 3 12.86 1.86 -21.85
CA THR A 3 13.18 2.61 -20.62
C THR A 3 13.05 4.12 -20.79
N LEU A 4 13.48 4.67 -21.93
CA LEU A 4 13.34 6.10 -22.23
C LEU A 4 11.87 6.49 -22.39
N LEU A 5 11.09 5.68 -23.11
CA LEU A 5 9.64 5.88 -23.25
C LEU A 5 8.95 5.86 -21.88
N TRP A 6 9.36 4.94 -21.00
CA TRP A 6 8.84 4.83 -19.64
C TRP A 6 9.15 6.08 -18.79
N TRP A 7 10.38 6.61 -18.87
CA TRP A 7 10.77 7.85 -18.18
C TRP A 7 10.02 9.09 -18.67
N ILE A 8 9.58 9.12 -19.93
CA ILE A 8 8.79 10.21 -20.49
C ILE A 8 7.31 10.03 -20.15
N TYR A 9 6.80 8.80 -20.23
CA TYR A 9 5.39 8.47 -20.04
C TYR A 9 4.88 8.84 -18.63
N TRP A 10 5.64 8.53 -17.57
CA TRP A 10 5.17 8.72 -16.20
C TRP A 10 5.02 10.20 -15.79
N PRO A 11 6.01 11.08 -16.02
CA PRO A 11 5.86 12.51 -15.76
C PRO A 11 4.71 13.15 -16.56
N LEU A 12 4.58 12.80 -17.83
CA LEU A 12 3.49 13.30 -18.68
C LEU A 12 2.12 12.82 -18.16
N SER A 13 2.00 11.54 -17.85
CA SER A 13 0.77 10.96 -17.28
C SER A 13 0.41 11.64 -15.97
N TRP A 14 1.40 11.91 -15.10
CA TRP A 14 1.20 12.63 -13.85
C TRP A 14 0.66 14.06 -14.09
N LEU A 15 1.27 14.82 -15.02
CA LEU A 15 0.81 16.16 -15.38
C LEU A 15 -0.63 16.15 -15.91
N LEU A 16 -0.95 15.19 -16.80
CA LEU A 16 -2.28 15.02 -17.36
C LEU A 16 -3.32 14.67 -16.29
N ILE A 17 -2.97 13.78 -15.36
CA ILE A 17 -3.83 13.41 -14.22
C ILE A 17 -4.12 14.64 -13.36
N VAL A 18 -3.09 15.40 -12.99
CA VAL A 18 -3.26 16.61 -12.18
C VAL A 18 -4.12 17.63 -12.93
N ALA A 19 -3.83 17.90 -14.20
CA ALA A 19 -4.62 18.81 -15.03
C ALA A 19 -6.09 18.36 -15.14
N SER A 20 -6.33 17.06 -15.35
CA SER A 20 -7.69 16.51 -15.43
C SER A 20 -8.48 16.75 -14.14
N ALA A 21 -7.85 16.66 -12.97
CA ALA A 21 -8.50 16.92 -11.70
C ALA A 21 -9.00 18.38 -11.61
N TRP A 22 -8.27 19.36 -12.15
CA TRP A 22 -8.62 20.78 -12.05
C TRP A 22 -9.60 21.27 -13.12
N TYR A 23 -9.43 20.81 -14.35
CA TYR A 23 -10.11 21.41 -15.50
C TYR A 23 -11.32 20.60 -15.97
N LEU A 24 -11.41 19.31 -15.65
CA LEU A 24 -12.45 18.44 -16.20
C LEU A 24 -13.85 18.77 -15.60
N PRO A 25 -14.87 19.02 -16.44
CA PRO A 25 -16.24 19.30 -15.99
C PRO A 25 -16.86 18.13 -15.22
N ASN A 26 -17.68 18.44 -14.20
CA ASN A 26 -18.29 17.44 -13.29
C ASN A 26 -18.94 16.25 -13.99
N ARG A 27 -19.64 16.48 -15.12
CA ARG A 27 -20.32 15.43 -15.89
C ARG A 27 -19.40 14.30 -16.39
N TRP A 28 -18.12 14.58 -16.63
CA TRP A 28 -17.17 13.63 -17.20
C TRP A 28 -16.24 12.99 -16.17
N ARG A 29 -16.13 13.57 -14.97
CA ARG A 29 -15.06 13.22 -14.02
C ARG A 29 -15.07 11.75 -13.61
N ASN A 30 -16.24 11.20 -13.28
CA ASN A 30 -16.34 9.80 -12.87
C ASN A 30 -15.92 8.84 -14.00
N SER A 31 -16.48 9.00 -15.20
CA SER A 31 -16.16 8.12 -16.34
C SER A 31 -14.69 8.23 -16.77
N VAL A 32 -14.15 9.44 -16.80
CA VAL A 32 -12.73 9.67 -17.11
C VAL A 32 -11.84 9.07 -16.03
N GLY A 33 -12.17 9.19 -14.74
CA GLY A 33 -11.40 8.59 -13.66
C GLY A 33 -11.27 7.07 -13.81
N TRP A 34 -12.37 6.36 -14.04
CA TRP A 34 -12.32 4.91 -14.26
C TRP A 34 -11.63 4.53 -15.58
N SER A 35 -11.75 5.36 -16.62
CA SER A 35 -11.03 5.14 -17.88
C SER A 35 -9.52 5.30 -17.70
N ILE A 36 -9.07 6.31 -16.93
CA ILE A 36 -7.66 6.49 -16.56
C ILE A 36 -7.13 5.28 -15.80
N LEU A 37 -7.88 4.77 -14.83
CA LEU A 37 -7.45 3.59 -14.08
C LEU A 37 -7.41 2.34 -14.97
N GLY A 38 -8.44 2.09 -15.77
CA GLY A 38 -8.52 0.91 -16.63
C GLY A 38 -7.54 0.95 -17.79
N PHE A 39 -7.72 1.90 -18.71
CA PHE A 39 -6.88 2.02 -19.91
C PHE A 39 -5.47 2.47 -19.54
N GLY A 40 -5.32 3.50 -18.70
CA GLY A 40 -4.01 3.99 -18.27
C GLY A 40 -3.26 2.93 -17.46
N GLY A 41 -3.94 2.16 -16.60
CA GLY A 41 -3.34 1.03 -15.89
C GLY A 41 -2.85 -0.05 -16.84
N ALA A 42 -3.70 -0.51 -17.76
CA ALA A 42 -3.34 -1.53 -18.75
C ALA A 42 -2.18 -1.09 -19.66
N LEU A 43 -2.22 0.15 -20.15
CA LEU A 43 -1.15 0.72 -20.97
C LEU A 43 0.16 0.82 -20.16
N SER A 44 0.10 1.28 -18.92
CA SER A 44 1.30 1.40 -18.06
C SER A 44 1.96 0.06 -17.82
N LEU A 45 1.17 -0.99 -17.56
CA LEU A 45 1.67 -2.35 -17.40
C LEU A 45 2.22 -2.89 -18.73
N TYR A 46 1.53 -2.67 -19.85
CA TYR A 46 2.01 -3.10 -21.16
C TYR A 46 3.37 -2.47 -21.52
N LEU A 47 3.51 -1.15 -21.34
CA LEU A 47 4.77 -0.44 -21.60
C LEU A 47 5.92 -0.90 -20.69
N ALA A 48 5.61 -1.49 -19.54
CA ALA A 48 6.59 -1.94 -18.57
C ALA A 48 6.92 -3.44 -18.65
N ILE A 49 6.27 -4.22 -19.54
CA ILE A 49 6.36 -5.68 -19.51
C ILE A 49 7.80 -6.20 -19.67
N ASP A 50 8.56 -5.58 -20.57
CA ASP A 50 9.93 -5.93 -20.92
C ASP A 50 10.99 -5.18 -20.08
N LEU A 51 10.56 -4.37 -19.10
CA LEU A 51 11.48 -3.63 -18.23
C LEU A 51 12.07 -4.50 -17.12
N ASP A 52 13.08 -3.99 -16.43
CA ASP A 52 13.67 -4.69 -15.29
C ASP A 52 12.64 -4.91 -14.16
N PRO A 53 12.80 -5.96 -13.33
CA PRO A 53 11.87 -6.27 -12.24
C PRO A 53 11.55 -5.06 -11.34
N TRP A 54 12.54 -4.24 -11.00
CA TRP A 54 12.33 -3.08 -10.13
C TRP A 54 11.53 -1.97 -10.82
N GLN A 55 11.66 -1.81 -12.14
CA GLN A 55 10.87 -0.85 -12.93
C GLN A 55 9.42 -1.31 -13.05
N ARG A 56 9.21 -2.62 -13.24
CA ARG A 56 7.89 -3.24 -13.19
C ARG A 56 7.23 -3.04 -11.83
N LEU A 57 7.97 -3.27 -10.74
CA LEU A 57 7.50 -3.03 -9.37
C LEU A 57 7.07 -1.58 -9.19
N LEU A 58 7.91 -0.62 -9.59
CA LEU A 58 7.60 0.80 -9.45
C LEU A 58 6.36 1.21 -10.27
N THR A 59 6.23 0.68 -11.48
CA THR A 59 5.07 0.87 -12.36
C THR A 59 3.79 0.33 -11.74
N SER A 60 3.82 -0.91 -11.25
CA SER A 60 2.64 -1.59 -10.74
C SER A 60 2.29 -1.22 -9.31
N THR A 61 3.17 -0.53 -8.58
CA THR A 61 2.90 -0.02 -7.22
C THR A 61 2.65 1.49 -7.22
N ALA A 62 3.71 2.30 -7.31
CA ALA A 62 3.60 3.76 -7.30
C ALA A 62 2.74 4.26 -8.46
N GLY A 63 2.92 3.70 -9.65
CA GLY A 63 2.13 4.06 -10.82
C GLY A 63 0.63 3.79 -10.65
N LEU A 64 0.24 2.60 -10.18
CA LEU A 64 -1.16 2.29 -9.89
C LEU A 64 -1.73 3.15 -8.76
N ILE A 65 -0.93 3.46 -7.72
CA ILE A 65 -1.34 4.37 -6.64
C ILE A 65 -1.67 5.77 -7.20
N LEU A 66 -0.86 6.29 -8.13
CA LEU A 66 -1.13 7.58 -8.78
C LEU A 66 -2.44 7.55 -9.58
N LEU A 67 -2.70 6.47 -10.32
CA LEU A 67 -3.95 6.30 -11.06
C LEU A 67 -5.15 6.19 -10.12
N LEU A 68 -5.04 5.45 -9.02
CA LEU A 68 -6.08 5.36 -8.00
C LEU A 68 -6.36 6.72 -7.34
N LYS A 69 -5.32 7.50 -7.04
CA LYS A 69 -5.46 8.88 -6.54
C LYS A 69 -6.17 9.78 -7.55
N ALA A 70 -5.89 9.63 -8.84
CA ALA A 70 -6.62 10.33 -9.91
C ALA A 70 -8.12 10.06 -9.81
N VAL A 71 -8.51 8.78 -9.67
CA VAL A 71 -9.91 8.38 -9.51
C VAL A 71 -10.53 9.03 -8.27
N VAL A 72 -9.82 9.03 -7.13
CA VAL A 72 -10.30 9.66 -5.90
C VAL A 72 -10.55 11.16 -6.11
N LEU A 73 -9.61 11.91 -6.69
CA LEU A 73 -9.78 13.36 -6.91
C LEU A 73 -10.88 13.67 -7.93
N LEU A 74 -11.05 12.82 -8.93
CA LEU A 74 -12.10 12.99 -9.94
C LEU A 74 -13.50 12.66 -9.39
N GLN A 75 -13.61 11.90 -8.29
CA GLN A 75 -14.89 11.72 -7.58
C GLN A 75 -15.30 12.94 -6.75
N ILE A 76 -14.37 13.85 -6.44
CA ILE A 76 -14.68 15.11 -5.75
C ILE A 76 -15.22 16.12 -6.77
N PRO A 77 -16.36 16.79 -6.50
CA PRO A 77 -16.88 17.85 -7.36
C PRO A 77 -15.84 18.95 -7.56
N ARG A 78 -15.71 19.46 -8.79
CA ARG A 78 -14.70 20.48 -9.14
C ARG A 78 -14.74 21.70 -8.23
N GLN A 79 -15.94 22.18 -7.90
CA GLN A 79 -16.16 23.32 -7.00
C GLN A 79 -15.63 23.07 -5.59
N GLU A 80 -15.72 21.82 -5.12
CA GLU A 80 -15.18 21.43 -3.83
C GLU A 80 -13.66 21.30 -3.89
N LEU A 81 -13.12 20.70 -4.96
CA LEU A 81 -11.69 20.56 -5.17
C LEU A 81 -10.98 21.92 -5.24
N GLN A 82 -11.63 22.95 -5.79
CA GLN A 82 -11.13 24.33 -5.81
C GLN A 82 -10.91 24.94 -4.43
N ARG A 83 -11.48 24.36 -3.36
CA ARG A 83 -11.26 24.79 -1.97
C ARG A 83 -10.02 24.18 -1.34
N TYR A 84 -9.33 23.30 -2.04
CA TYR A 84 -8.11 22.66 -1.54
C TYR A 84 -6.89 23.51 -1.89
N SER A 85 -5.92 23.51 -0.99
CA SER A 85 -4.60 24.09 -1.26
C SER A 85 -3.93 23.41 -2.45
N HIS A 86 -3.40 24.19 -3.39
CA HIS A 86 -2.59 23.67 -4.50
C HIS A 86 -1.36 22.90 -4.01
N VAL A 87 -0.66 23.42 -2.99
CA VAL A 87 0.48 22.74 -2.37
C VAL A 87 0.02 21.45 -1.70
N GLY A 88 -1.10 21.50 -0.97
CA GLY A 88 -1.67 20.32 -0.32
C GLY A 88 -2.00 19.22 -1.32
N LEU A 89 -2.67 19.56 -2.43
CA LEU A 89 -3.00 18.58 -3.48
C LEU A 89 -1.75 18.06 -4.19
N GLY A 90 -0.74 18.91 -4.42
CA GLY A 90 0.56 18.46 -4.91
C GLY A 90 1.16 17.40 -4.00
N LEU A 91 1.25 17.67 -2.69
CA LEU A 91 1.76 16.72 -1.69
C LEU A 91 0.91 15.44 -1.61
N PHE A 92 -0.41 15.55 -1.69
CA PHE A 92 -1.30 14.39 -1.75
C PHE A 92 -1.00 13.53 -2.97
N MET A 93 -0.80 14.14 -4.14
CA MET A 93 -0.59 13.41 -5.39
C MET A 93 0.79 12.77 -5.51
N THR A 94 1.83 13.33 -4.89
CA THR A 94 3.21 12.88 -5.11
C THR A 94 3.83 12.17 -3.91
N ILE A 95 3.73 12.76 -2.72
CA ILE A 95 4.50 12.32 -1.55
C ILE A 95 3.66 11.41 -0.66
N TRP A 96 2.40 11.75 -0.43
CA TRP A 96 1.56 11.05 0.53
C TRP A 96 1.00 9.75 -0.06
N PRO A 97 1.26 8.55 0.51
CA PRO A 97 0.72 7.30 -0.03
C PRO A 97 -0.75 7.07 0.32
N GLY A 98 -1.31 7.77 1.32
CA GLY A 98 -2.71 7.63 1.71
C GLY A 98 -3.71 8.11 0.66
N MET A 99 -4.95 7.64 0.75
CA MET A 99 -5.98 7.84 -0.28
C MET A 99 -7.06 8.85 0.13
N ASN A 100 -6.97 9.43 1.33
CA ASN A 100 -7.83 10.52 1.75
C ASN A 100 -7.21 11.89 1.45
N PRO A 101 -7.77 12.69 0.52
CA PRO A 101 -7.26 14.04 0.24
C PRO A 101 -7.71 15.08 1.27
N ALA A 102 -8.73 14.81 2.10
CA ALA A 102 -9.33 15.80 3.01
C ALA A 102 -8.33 16.53 3.93
N PRO A 103 -7.28 15.87 4.49
CA PRO A 103 -6.25 16.55 5.27
C PRO A 103 -5.52 17.66 4.53
N PHE A 104 -5.48 17.61 3.19
CA PHE A 104 -4.77 18.55 2.34
C PHE A 104 -5.62 19.74 1.88
N ARG A 105 -6.85 19.85 2.36
CA ARG A 105 -7.74 20.97 2.02
C ARG A 105 -7.17 22.31 2.49
N GLN A 106 -6.72 22.38 3.73
CA GLN A 106 -6.10 23.57 4.30
C GLN A 106 -5.08 23.18 5.37
N ARG A 107 -4.02 23.97 5.50
CA ARG A 107 -3.08 23.81 6.62
C ARG A 107 -3.79 24.13 7.93
N ARG A 108 -3.41 23.42 8.99
CA ARG A 108 -3.89 23.63 10.35
C ARG A 108 -2.69 23.54 11.28
N GLN A 109 -2.68 24.36 12.32
CA GLN A 109 -1.69 24.20 13.38
C GLN A 109 -1.98 22.88 14.10
N ILE A 110 -0.98 22.00 14.16
CA ILE A 110 -1.10 20.72 14.83
C ILE A 110 -0.31 20.82 16.13
N GLN A 111 -1.01 20.91 17.25
CA GLN A 111 -0.41 20.79 18.57
C GLN A 111 -0.23 19.31 18.88
N ARG A 112 0.91 18.76 18.47
CA ARG A 112 1.27 17.36 18.73
C ARG A 112 2.75 17.26 19.03
N ASP A 113 3.09 16.47 20.04
CA ASP A 113 4.48 16.10 20.28
C ASP A 113 4.96 15.18 19.16
N LEU A 114 5.89 15.70 18.35
CA LEU A 114 6.49 15.00 17.22
C LEU A 114 7.62 14.06 17.67
N GLY A 115 8.22 14.31 18.84
CA GLY A 115 9.40 13.60 19.34
C GLY A 115 9.24 12.08 19.28
N PRO A 116 8.20 11.49 19.89
CA PRO A 116 7.98 10.05 19.86
C PRO A 116 7.83 9.47 18.45
N THR A 117 7.21 10.23 17.53
CA THR A 117 6.99 9.79 16.14
C THR A 117 8.30 9.79 15.36
N ILE A 118 9.12 10.82 15.54
CA ILE A 118 10.45 10.94 14.92
C ILE A 118 11.40 9.85 15.42
N ILE A 119 11.41 9.61 16.74
CA ILE A 119 12.23 8.56 17.37
C ILE A 119 11.83 7.18 16.83
N GLN A 120 10.53 6.88 16.77
CA GLN A 120 10.06 5.62 16.18
C GLN A 120 10.52 5.46 14.72
N GLY A 121 10.46 6.54 13.94
CA GLY A 121 10.99 6.55 12.58
C GLY A 121 12.49 6.24 12.52
N TRP A 122 13.30 6.85 13.39
CA TRP A 122 14.74 6.56 13.46
C TRP A 122 15.02 5.11 13.85
N VAL A 123 14.35 4.60 14.88
CA VAL A 123 14.49 3.20 15.31
C VAL A 123 14.15 2.25 14.16
N GLY A 124 13.04 2.48 13.45
CA GLY A 124 12.64 1.65 12.31
C GLY A 124 13.65 1.68 11.15
N VAL A 125 14.14 2.86 10.77
CA VAL A 125 15.14 3.00 9.71
C VAL A 125 16.47 2.37 10.11
N MET A 126 16.97 2.62 11.33
CA MET A 126 18.25 2.11 11.78
C MET A 126 18.21 0.59 11.96
N ALA A 127 17.22 0.07 12.69
CA ALA A 127 17.09 -1.37 12.90
C ALA A 127 16.88 -2.13 11.59
N GLY A 128 16.04 -1.59 10.69
CA GLY A 128 15.82 -2.18 9.38
C GLY A 128 17.07 -2.13 8.49
N SER A 129 17.80 -1.00 8.46
CA SER A 129 19.06 -0.87 7.70
C SER A 129 20.14 -1.81 8.22
N CYS A 130 20.33 -1.89 9.55
CA CYS A 130 21.24 -2.85 10.16
C CYS A 130 20.86 -4.28 9.78
N GLY A 131 19.58 -4.64 9.87
CA GLY A 131 19.11 -5.98 9.47
C GLY A 131 19.34 -6.28 7.99
N LEU A 132 19.20 -5.28 7.10
CA LEU A 132 19.44 -5.45 5.67
C LEU A 132 20.92 -5.67 5.36
N ILE A 133 21.80 -4.88 5.99
CA ILE A 133 23.26 -5.05 5.88
C ILE A 133 23.67 -6.43 6.41
N LEU A 134 23.15 -6.83 7.59
CA LEU A 134 23.42 -8.14 8.16
C LEU A 134 22.89 -9.27 7.27
N SER A 135 21.75 -9.10 6.61
CA SER A 135 21.20 -10.10 5.69
C SER A 135 22.09 -10.30 4.46
N ALA A 136 22.66 -9.22 3.92
CA ALA A 136 23.60 -9.27 2.81
C ALA A 136 24.93 -9.91 3.24
N TYR A 137 25.51 -9.43 4.35
CA TYR A 137 26.76 -9.97 4.88
C TYR A 137 26.63 -11.45 5.22
N LEU A 138 25.55 -11.86 5.89
CA LEU A 138 25.33 -13.24 6.33
C LEU A 138 24.84 -14.19 5.22
N LEU A 139 24.69 -13.71 3.98
CA LEU A 139 24.16 -14.49 2.86
C LEU A 139 24.88 -15.82 2.62
N PRO A 140 26.24 -15.91 2.66
CA PRO A 140 26.95 -17.17 2.46
C PRO A 140 26.66 -18.23 3.52
N TRP A 141 26.31 -17.81 4.74
CA TRP A 141 26.08 -18.71 5.88
C TRP A 141 24.60 -19.07 6.06
N LEU A 142 23.69 -18.11 5.88
CA LEU A 142 22.24 -18.32 6.02
C LEU A 142 21.62 -18.98 4.78
N GLY A 143 22.27 -18.85 3.62
CA GLY A 143 21.72 -19.21 2.33
C GLY A 143 20.63 -18.23 1.86
N GLN A 144 20.32 -18.28 0.56
CA GLN A 144 19.41 -17.33 -0.10
C GLN A 144 18.01 -17.30 0.52
N ALA A 145 17.50 -18.45 0.97
CA ALA A 145 16.13 -18.57 1.48
C ALA A 145 15.93 -17.74 2.77
N TRP A 146 16.84 -17.86 3.74
CA TRP A 146 16.72 -17.15 5.02
C TRP A 146 17.19 -15.71 4.93
N ALA A 147 18.28 -15.45 4.20
CA ALA A 147 18.76 -14.09 3.99
C ALA A 147 17.72 -13.21 3.27
N SER A 148 17.00 -13.75 2.27
CA SER A 148 15.93 -13.00 1.61
C SER A 148 14.73 -12.71 2.51
N TRP A 149 14.37 -13.62 3.43
CA TRP A 149 13.33 -13.35 4.41
C TRP A 149 13.73 -12.26 5.42
N ALA A 150 14.97 -12.34 5.92
CA ALA A 150 15.52 -11.32 6.80
C ALA A 150 15.54 -9.95 6.10
N ALA A 151 15.95 -9.91 4.83
CA ALA A 151 15.93 -8.71 4.00
C ALA A 151 14.51 -8.14 3.80
N ILE A 152 13.50 -8.99 3.55
CA ILE A 152 12.10 -8.54 3.47
C ILE A 152 11.65 -7.92 4.79
N LEU A 153 11.90 -8.58 5.93
CA LEU A 153 11.53 -8.04 7.24
C LEU A 153 12.22 -6.69 7.50
N SER A 154 13.48 -6.56 7.11
CA SER A 154 14.24 -5.32 7.17
C SER A 154 13.64 -4.21 6.29
N ILE A 155 13.31 -4.51 5.04
CA ILE A 155 12.67 -3.55 4.12
C ILE A 155 11.31 -3.11 4.65
N LEU A 156 10.49 -4.06 5.14
CA LEU A 156 9.21 -3.73 5.78
C LEU A 156 9.43 -2.85 7.01
N GLY A 157 10.46 -3.14 7.81
CA GLY A 157 10.94 -2.31 8.92
C GLY A 157 11.21 -0.87 8.53
N ILE A 158 12.10 -0.69 7.54
CA ILE A 158 12.49 0.64 7.01
C ILE A 158 11.26 1.38 6.50
N VAL A 159 10.46 0.75 5.65
CA VAL A 159 9.37 1.43 4.94
C VAL A 159 8.18 1.72 5.87
N HIS A 160 7.71 0.72 6.60
CA HIS A 160 6.42 0.78 7.32
C HIS A 160 6.58 1.34 8.73
N PHE A 161 7.73 1.10 9.38
CA PHE A 161 8.00 1.56 10.74
C PHE A 161 9.05 2.68 10.82
N GLY A 162 9.79 2.92 9.74
CA GLY A 162 10.73 4.04 9.61
C GLY A 162 10.16 5.22 8.82
N LEU A 163 10.21 5.11 7.50
CA LEU A 163 9.86 6.17 6.55
C LEU A 163 8.42 6.65 6.69
N ALA A 164 7.46 5.74 6.93
CA ALA A 164 6.07 6.12 7.17
C ALA A 164 5.93 7.07 8.38
N TYR A 165 6.67 6.83 9.46
CA TYR A 165 6.65 7.68 10.66
C TYR A 165 7.27 9.05 10.40
N TRP A 166 8.40 9.10 9.68
CA TRP A 166 9.00 10.38 9.27
C TRP A 166 8.09 11.18 8.35
N LEU A 167 7.46 10.52 7.38
CA LEU A 167 6.53 11.18 6.47
C LEU A 167 5.34 11.78 7.23
N ASN A 168 4.77 11.01 8.16
CA ASN A 168 3.72 11.49 9.06
C ASN A 168 4.18 12.70 9.88
N ALA A 169 5.35 12.61 10.54
CA ALA A 169 5.89 13.70 11.35
C ALA A 169 6.18 14.96 10.52
N GLY A 170 6.78 14.81 9.34
CA GLY A 170 7.10 15.92 8.44
C GLY A 170 5.85 16.63 7.91
N LEU A 171 4.82 15.87 7.53
CA LEU A 171 3.54 16.46 7.14
C LEU A 171 2.83 17.14 8.32
N TRP A 172 2.89 16.57 9.52
CA TRP A 172 2.35 17.21 10.71
C TRP A 172 3.09 18.52 11.05
N TYR A 173 4.42 18.51 10.95
CA TYR A 173 5.26 19.70 11.14
C TYR A 173 4.89 20.81 10.16
N TRP A 174 4.59 20.48 8.90
CA TRP A 174 4.11 21.43 7.90
C TRP A 174 2.60 21.75 7.98
N GLY A 175 1.91 21.28 9.02
CA GLY A 175 0.52 21.62 9.31
C GLY A 175 -0.52 20.84 8.50
N TRP A 176 -0.18 19.64 7.99
CA TRP A 176 -1.11 18.77 7.28
C TRP A 176 -1.55 17.61 8.19
N PRO A 177 -2.80 17.58 8.69
CA PRO A 177 -3.25 16.63 9.71
C PRO A 177 -3.59 15.25 9.13
N VAL A 178 -2.61 14.61 8.50
CA VAL A 178 -2.75 13.28 7.92
C VAL A 178 -2.87 12.20 8.99
N ALA A 179 -3.60 11.12 8.70
CA ALA A 179 -3.68 9.96 9.59
C ALA A 179 -2.36 9.16 9.59
N ALA A 180 -2.06 8.44 10.67
CA ALA A 180 -0.98 7.45 10.67
C ALA A 180 -1.26 6.33 9.66
N LEU A 181 -0.26 5.99 8.83
CA LEU A 181 -0.34 4.92 7.83
C LEU A 181 -0.39 3.52 8.45
N PHE A 182 0.19 3.37 9.65
CA PHE A 182 0.19 2.16 10.46
C PHE A 182 -0.07 2.54 11.92
N ARG A 183 -0.83 1.72 12.65
CA ARG A 183 -1.20 1.99 14.06
C ARG A 183 -0.90 0.80 14.94
N GLN A 184 0.35 0.70 15.40
CA GLN A 184 0.80 -0.37 16.30
C GLN A 184 0.29 -1.77 15.87
N PRO A 185 0.56 -2.22 14.63
CA PRO A 185 0.02 -3.47 14.10
C PRO A 185 0.43 -4.69 14.91
N LEU A 186 1.57 -4.64 15.61
CA LEU A 186 2.03 -5.70 16.50
C LEU A 186 1.10 -5.95 17.70
N GLN A 187 0.21 -5.01 18.02
CA GLN A 187 -0.77 -5.13 19.10
C GLN A 187 -2.13 -5.69 18.63
N SER A 188 -2.22 -6.19 17.39
CA SER A 188 -3.47 -6.69 16.84
C SER A 188 -3.95 -7.92 17.59
N ARG A 189 -5.24 -7.92 17.97
CA ARG A 189 -5.90 -9.01 18.71
C ARG A 189 -6.98 -9.75 17.92
N SER A 190 -7.14 -9.42 16.64
CA SER A 190 -8.04 -10.13 15.71
C SER A 190 -7.62 -9.80 14.29
N LEU A 191 -8.04 -10.60 13.31
CA LEU A 191 -7.80 -10.30 11.91
C LEU A 191 -8.49 -9.01 11.48
N ARG A 192 -9.70 -8.74 12.02
CA ARG A 192 -10.38 -7.47 11.79
C ARG A 192 -9.57 -6.27 12.30
N ASP A 193 -9.03 -6.37 13.51
CA ASP A 193 -8.21 -5.29 14.11
C ASP A 193 -6.96 -5.04 13.27
N PHE A 194 -6.27 -6.10 12.84
CA PHE A 194 -5.11 -5.99 11.97
C PHE A 194 -5.47 -5.31 10.63
N TRP A 195 -6.35 -5.92 9.82
CA TRP A 195 -6.61 -5.49 8.44
C TRP A 195 -7.46 -4.23 8.29
N SER A 196 -8.32 -3.92 9.27
CA SER A 196 -9.26 -2.78 9.15
C SER A 196 -8.87 -1.55 9.97
N VAL A 197 -7.98 -1.70 10.97
CA VAL A 197 -7.72 -0.65 11.96
C VAL A 197 -6.24 -0.29 12.08
N ARG A 198 -5.32 -1.26 11.88
CA ARG A 198 -3.90 -1.08 12.24
C ARG A 198 -2.91 -1.18 11.10
N TRP A 199 -3.18 -2.06 10.14
CA TRP A 199 -2.31 -2.31 8.99
C TRP A 199 -2.79 -1.54 7.76
N ASN A 200 -1.85 -0.87 7.08
CA ASN A 200 -2.04 -0.22 5.78
C ASN A 200 -3.33 0.64 5.71
N ILE A 201 -3.38 1.69 6.53
CA ILE A 201 -4.55 2.58 6.60
C ILE A 201 -4.82 3.27 5.26
N ALA A 202 -3.79 3.49 4.44
CA ALA A 202 -3.93 3.98 3.08
C ALA A 202 -4.87 3.09 2.24
N PHE A 203 -4.73 1.76 2.35
CA PHE A 203 -5.59 0.81 1.67
C PHE A 203 -7.01 0.80 2.25
N VAL A 204 -7.15 0.91 3.57
CA VAL A 204 -8.47 1.06 4.22
C VAL A 204 -9.20 2.31 3.73
N GLU A 205 -8.48 3.43 3.59
CA GLU A 205 -9.01 4.67 3.02
C GLU A 205 -9.40 4.46 1.55
N MET A 206 -8.55 3.81 0.75
CA MET A 206 -8.85 3.50 -0.66
C MET A 206 -10.18 2.76 -0.79
N ASN A 207 -10.38 1.72 0.02
CA ASN A 207 -11.59 0.92 -0.01
C ASN A 207 -12.82 1.73 0.34
N LYS A 208 -12.72 2.61 1.35
CA LYS A 208 -13.80 3.52 1.74
C LYS A 208 -14.16 4.48 0.61
N GLN A 209 -13.17 5.08 -0.04
CA GLN A 209 -13.38 6.08 -1.08
C GLN A 209 -13.90 5.46 -2.38
N LEU A 210 -13.35 4.32 -2.81
CA LEU A 210 -13.59 3.78 -4.15
C LEU A 210 -14.61 2.65 -4.19
N PHE A 211 -14.62 1.77 -3.20
CA PHE A 211 -15.30 0.48 -3.32
C PHE A 211 -16.48 0.32 -2.36
N LEU A 212 -16.48 1.00 -1.21
CA LEU A 212 -17.51 0.84 -0.18
C LEU A 212 -18.93 1.08 -0.71
N ARG A 213 -19.17 2.19 -1.42
CA ARG A 213 -20.49 2.50 -2.00
C ARG A 213 -20.91 1.48 -3.08
N ARG A 214 -19.95 0.99 -3.88
CA ARG A 214 -20.21 0.10 -5.02
C ARG A 214 -20.44 -1.35 -4.60
N LEU A 215 -19.70 -1.82 -3.60
CA LEU A 215 -19.78 -3.19 -3.09
C LEU A 215 -20.75 -3.32 -1.92
N GLY A 216 -20.88 -2.29 -1.08
CA GLY A 216 -21.72 -2.31 0.12
C GLY A 216 -23.21 -2.49 -0.16
N ARG A 217 -23.68 -2.15 -1.36
CA ARG A 217 -25.06 -2.40 -1.81
C ARG A 217 -25.43 -3.89 -1.89
N TYR A 218 -24.45 -4.78 -1.90
CA TYR A 218 -24.63 -6.24 -1.94
C TYR A 218 -24.46 -6.91 -0.56
N GLY A 219 -24.43 -6.11 0.50
CA GLY A 219 -24.36 -6.58 1.88
C GLY A 219 -22.94 -6.74 2.45
N PRO A 220 -22.83 -6.95 3.77
CA PRO A 220 -21.53 -6.92 4.47
C PRO A 220 -20.57 -8.05 4.07
N SER A 221 -21.09 -9.25 3.78
CA SER A 221 -20.24 -10.40 3.43
C SER A 221 -19.60 -10.20 2.05
N THR A 222 -20.39 -9.78 1.06
CA THR A 222 -19.92 -9.45 -0.29
C THR A 222 -18.88 -8.33 -0.26
N LEU A 223 -19.07 -7.33 0.59
CA LEU A 223 -18.11 -6.25 0.78
C LEU A 223 -16.76 -6.77 1.27
N VAL A 224 -16.74 -7.63 2.30
CA VAL A 224 -15.50 -8.20 2.85
C VAL A 224 -14.79 -9.05 1.79
N ILE A 225 -15.50 -10.01 1.20
CA ILE A 225 -14.93 -10.90 0.17
C ILE A 225 -14.40 -10.07 -1.00
N GLY A 226 -15.18 -9.12 -1.51
CA GLY A 226 -14.78 -8.26 -2.62
C GLY A 226 -13.54 -7.42 -2.32
N ILE A 227 -13.42 -6.85 -1.12
CA ILE A 227 -12.23 -6.09 -0.72
C ILE A 227 -10.99 -6.98 -0.64
N PHE A 228 -11.11 -8.19 -0.11
CA PHE A 228 -9.98 -9.12 -0.03
C PHE A 228 -9.55 -9.62 -1.42
N LEU A 229 -10.49 -9.92 -2.31
CA LEU A 229 -10.16 -10.29 -3.69
C LEU A 229 -9.47 -9.13 -4.43
N LEU A 230 -9.96 -7.90 -4.27
CA LEU A 230 -9.29 -6.71 -4.82
C LEU A 230 -7.88 -6.55 -4.24
N SER A 231 -7.69 -6.80 -2.93
CA SER A 231 -6.37 -6.83 -2.30
C SER A 231 -5.46 -7.87 -2.94
N GLY A 232 -5.98 -9.08 -3.18
CA GLY A 232 -5.30 -10.13 -3.93
C GLY A 232 -4.81 -9.63 -5.29
N ILE A 233 -5.69 -9.05 -6.11
CA ILE A 233 -5.33 -8.49 -7.42
C ILE A 233 -4.21 -7.46 -7.31
N PHE A 234 -4.31 -6.51 -6.37
CA PHE A 234 -3.27 -5.49 -6.22
C PHE A 234 -1.91 -6.08 -5.79
N HIS A 235 -1.90 -7.14 -5.00
CA HIS A 235 -0.65 -7.80 -4.61
C HIS A 235 -0.10 -8.72 -5.71
N GLU A 236 -0.95 -9.34 -6.54
CA GLU A 236 -0.49 -10.01 -7.78
C GLU A 236 0.21 -9.00 -8.70
N LEU A 237 -0.38 -7.82 -8.88
CA LEU A 237 0.23 -6.73 -9.65
C LEU A 237 1.50 -6.19 -8.95
N GLY A 238 1.56 -6.17 -7.63
CA GLY A 238 2.72 -5.68 -6.88
C GLY A 238 3.87 -6.69 -6.75
N LEU A 239 3.61 -7.99 -6.84
CA LEU A 239 4.59 -9.04 -6.51
C LEU A 239 4.83 -9.99 -7.68
N SER A 240 3.76 -10.58 -8.23
CA SER A 240 3.86 -11.57 -9.30
C SER A 240 4.14 -10.93 -10.66
N TYR A 241 3.56 -9.76 -10.95
CA TYR A 241 3.85 -9.03 -12.20
C TYR A 241 5.32 -8.58 -12.32
N PRO A 242 5.96 -7.98 -11.29
CA PRO A 242 7.38 -7.64 -11.35
C PRO A 242 8.29 -8.85 -11.53
N ALA A 243 7.92 -9.97 -10.88
CA ALA A 243 8.61 -11.24 -11.00
C ALA A 243 8.31 -12.00 -12.30
N GLN A 244 7.27 -11.59 -13.04
CA GLN A 244 6.70 -12.30 -14.19
C GLN A 244 6.37 -13.78 -13.89
N ALA A 245 6.11 -14.12 -12.63
CA ALA A 245 5.96 -15.49 -12.16
C ALA A 245 5.27 -15.55 -10.80
N GLY A 246 4.85 -16.75 -10.40
CA GLY A 246 4.26 -16.99 -9.08
C GLY A 246 2.82 -16.50 -8.92
N TRP A 247 2.10 -16.31 -10.03
CA TRP A 247 0.72 -15.86 -10.06
C TRP A 247 -0.23 -16.74 -9.24
N GLY A 248 -1.24 -16.11 -8.65
CA GLY A 248 -2.32 -16.74 -7.88
C GLY A 248 -2.00 -16.95 -6.39
N GLN A 249 -0.74 -16.82 -5.98
CA GLN A 249 -0.34 -17.02 -4.58
C GLN A 249 -0.79 -15.87 -3.68
N ALA A 250 -0.68 -14.62 -4.14
CA ALA A 250 -1.19 -13.49 -3.38
C ALA A 250 -2.72 -13.50 -3.34
N MET A 251 -3.38 -13.90 -4.43
CA MET A 251 -4.82 -14.13 -4.46
C MET A 251 -5.25 -15.18 -3.43
N ALA A 252 -4.54 -16.31 -3.35
CA ALA A 252 -4.80 -17.35 -2.37
C ALA A 252 -4.60 -16.85 -0.93
N TYR A 253 -3.54 -16.06 -0.67
CA TYR A 253 -3.28 -15.46 0.64
C TYR A 253 -4.45 -14.59 1.11
N PHE A 254 -4.94 -13.68 0.27
CA PHE A 254 -6.05 -12.80 0.65
C PHE A 254 -7.40 -13.52 0.63
N GLY A 255 -7.59 -14.52 -0.23
CA GLY A 255 -8.77 -15.40 -0.21
C GLY A 255 -8.89 -16.18 1.10
N LEU A 256 -7.77 -16.74 1.58
CA LEU A 256 -7.70 -17.38 2.90
C LEU A 256 -8.09 -16.39 4.01
N HIS A 257 -7.55 -15.17 3.99
CA HIS A 257 -7.88 -14.14 4.98
C HIS A 257 -9.35 -13.71 4.96
N ALA A 258 -9.98 -13.66 3.78
CA ALA A 258 -11.42 -13.43 3.68
C ALA A 258 -12.22 -14.52 4.41
N GLY A 259 -11.83 -15.79 4.21
CA GLY A 259 -12.42 -16.94 4.90
C GLY A 259 -12.17 -16.92 6.41
N LEU A 260 -10.94 -16.68 6.84
CA LEU A 260 -10.58 -16.63 8.26
C LEU A 260 -11.31 -15.47 8.99
N MET A 261 -11.42 -14.29 8.38
CA MET A 261 -12.22 -13.19 8.95
C MET A 261 -13.71 -13.51 9.01
N TRP A 262 -14.24 -14.23 8.01
CA TRP A 262 -15.61 -14.70 8.04
C TRP A 262 -15.83 -15.70 9.19
N LEU A 263 -14.92 -16.66 9.40
CA LEU A 263 -14.95 -17.59 10.53
C LEU A 263 -14.88 -16.85 11.88
N GLU A 264 -13.95 -15.90 12.02
CA GLU A 264 -13.77 -15.11 13.25
C GLU A 264 -15.07 -14.41 13.65
N ARG A 265 -15.82 -13.90 12.66
CA ARG A 265 -17.13 -13.27 12.82
C ARG A 265 -18.24 -14.28 13.10
N THR A 266 -18.36 -15.34 12.30
CA THR A 266 -19.46 -16.32 12.42
C THR A 266 -19.43 -17.04 13.77
N PHE A 267 -18.25 -17.37 14.27
CA PHE A 267 -18.09 -18.04 15.56
C PHE A 267 -17.92 -17.07 16.74
N ASN A 268 -17.97 -15.75 16.50
CA ASN A 268 -17.75 -14.71 17.51
C ASN A 268 -16.48 -14.98 18.34
N LEU A 269 -15.38 -15.36 17.69
CA LEU A 269 -14.15 -15.78 18.39
C LEU A 269 -13.65 -14.68 19.32
N ALA A 270 -13.77 -13.41 18.90
CA ALA A 270 -13.39 -12.25 19.70
C ALA A 270 -14.08 -12.16 21.07
N GLN A 271 -15.28 -12.72 21.22
CA GLN A 271 -16.03 -12.75 22.49
C GLN A 271 -15.76 -14.03 23.28
N ARG A 272 -15.48 -15.14 22.59
CA ARG A 272 -15.36 -16.47 23.21
C ARG A 272 -13.95 -16.80 23.68
N TRP A 273 -12.93 -16.30 22.99
CA TRP A 273 -11.55 -16.65 23.25
C TRP A 273 -10.86 -15.59 24.12
N PRO A 274 -10.00 -16.00 25.06
CA PRO A 274 -9.16 -15.07 25.78
C PRO A 274 -8.20 -14.34 24.82
N GLN A 275 -7.83 -13.11 25.18
CA GLN A 275 -7.12 -12.20 24.28
C GLN A 275 -5.79 -12.76 23.75
N TRP A 276 -5.05 -13.52 24.56
CA TRP A 276 -3.78 -14.09 24.13
C TRP A 276 -3.95 -15.18 23.05
N ILE A 277 -5.01 -16.01 23.13
CA ILE A 277 -5.33 -17.01 22.10
C ILE A 277 -5.70 -16.31 20.80
N LEU A 278 -6.48 -15.22 20.87
CA LEU A 278 -6.83 -14.44 19.68
C LEU A 278 -5.63 -13.77 19.03
N SER A 279 -4.69 -13.27 19.84
CA SER A 279 -3.42 -12.76 19.33
C SER A 279 -2.62 -13.86 18.63
N CYS A 280 -2.46 -15.03 19.25
CA CYS A 280 -1.79 -16.18 18.63
C CYS A 280 -2.46 -16.61 17.32
N TRP A 281 -3.80 -16.70 17.31
CA TRP A 281 -4.60 -16.97 16.12
C TRP A 281 -4.33 -15.95 15.01
N THR A 282 -4.37 -14.66 15.34
CA THR A 282 -4.14 -13.57 14.40
C THR A 282 -2.74 -13.66 13.77
N TRP A 283 -1.70 -13.86 14.59
CA TRP A 283 -0.34 -13.95 14.09
C TRP A 283 -0.07 -15.23 13.31
N LEU A 284 -0.64 -16.36 13.72
CA LEU A 284 -0.53 -17.61 12.97
C LEU A 284 -1.20 -17.48 11.60
N ALA A 285 -2.39 -16.86 11.54
CA ALA A 285 -3.11 -16.61 10.29
C ALA A 285 -2.36 -15.65 9.35
N ILE A 286 -1.70 -14.62 9.88
CA ILE A 286 -0.94 -13.64 9.07
C ILE A 286 0.39 -14.22 8.59
N LEU A 287 1.15 -14.85 9.50
CA LEU A 287 2.53 -15.29 9.26
C LEU A 287 2.61 -16.68 8.64
N GLY A 288 1.69 -17.59 8.95
CA GLY A 288 1.68 -18.95 8.43
C GLY A 288 1.71 -19.02 6.89
N PRO A 289 0.76 -18.36 6.19
CA PRO A 289 0.73 -18.34 4.72
C PRO A 289 1.60 -17.24 4.12
N LEU A 290 2.49 -16.58 4.88
CA LEU A 290 3.25 -15.43 4.40
C LEU A 290 4.14 -15.73 3.19
N SER A 291 4.57 -17.00 3.05
CA SER A 291 5.31 -17.49 1.89
C SER A 291 4.51 -17.46 0.58
N TRP A 292 3.18 -17.46 0.63
CA TRP A 292 2.34 -17.25 -0.55
C TRP A 292 2.36 -15.79 -0.99
N LEU A 293 2.40 -14.87 -0.02
CA LEU A 293 2.49 -13.45 -0.32
C LEU A 293 3.88 -13.11 -0.89
N PHE A 294 4.95 -13.39 -0.15
CA PHE A 294 6.32 -13.18 -0.59
C PHE A 294 6.93 -14.46 -1.17
N HIS A 295 6.32 -14.91 -2.27
CA HIS A 295 6.69 -16.15 -2.94
C HIS A 295 8.14 -16.17 -3.45
N GLN A 296 8.68 -17.37 -3.64
CA GLN A 296 10.09 -17.58 -3.99
C GLN A 296 10.50 -16.81 -5.24
N GLN A 297 9.67 -16.80 -6.29
CA GLN A 297 9.97 -16.13 -7.56
C GLN A 297 10.12 -14.61 -7.37
N PHE A 298 9.28 -13.99 -6.54
CA PHE A 298 9.42 -12.58 -6.19
C PHE A 298 10.76 -12.33 -5.47
N ARG A 299 11.09 -13.18 -4.48
CA ARG A 299 12.34 -13.05 -3.73
C ARG A 299 13.56 -13.19 -4.63
N GLN A 300 13.56 -14.15 -5.54
CA GLN A 300 14.66 -14.36 -6.50
C GLN A 300 14.77 -13.22 -7.53
N ALA A 301 13.66 -12.64 -7.96
CA ALA A 301 13.66 -11.56 -8.95
C ALA A 301 14.08 -10.20 -8.36
N LEU A 302 13.72 -9.92 -7.10
CA LEU A 302 13.84 -8.57 -6.53
C LEU A 302 14.68 -8.49 -5.25
N ILE A 303 14.66 -9.50 -4.39
CA ILE A 303 15.29 -9.43 -3.07
C ILE A 303 16.72 -9.97 -3.10
N VAL A 304 16.91 -11.19 -3.61
CA VAL A 304 18.22 -11.86 -3.66
C VAL A 304 19.25 -11.05 -4.46
N PRO A 305 18.95 -10.52 -5.66
CA PRO A 305 19.92 -9.70 -6.40
C PRO A 305 20.37 -8.46 -5.60
N ALA A 306 19.46 -7.88 -4.82
CA ALA A 306 19.73 -6.73 -3.96
C ALA A 306 20.53 -7.08 -2.69
N LEU A 307 20.96 -8.33 -2.49
CA LEU A 307 21.84 -8.74 -1.40
C LEU A 307 23.28 -9.02 -1.85
N HIS A 308 23.53 -9.14 -3.15
CA HIS A 308 24.84 -9.51 -3.71
C HIS A 308 25.82 -8.33 -3.87
N TRP A 309 25.59 -7.21 -3.20
CA TRP A 309 26.49 -6.04 -3.24
C TRP A 309 27.53 -6.01 -2.11
N ALA A 310 27.39 -6.87 -1.12
CA ALA A 310 28.33 -7.07 -0.02
C ALA A 310 29.23 -8.28 -0.30
#